data_AF-A0A2X1Q6R5-F1
#
_entry.id   AF-A0A2X1Q6R5-F1
#
_cell.length_a   1.000
_cell.length_b   1.000
_cell.length_c   1.000
_cell.angle_alpha   90.00
_cell.angle_beta   90.00
_cell.angle_gamma   90.00
#
_symmetry.space_group_name_H-M   'P 1'
#
loop_
_entity.id
_entity.type
_entity.pdbx_description
1 polymer ?
#
loop_
_entity_poly.entity_id
_entity_poly.type
_entity_poly.pdbx_seq_one_letter_code
_entity_poly.pdbx_strand_id
1 'polypeptide(L)'
;MNDIAHNLAQVRDKISAAATRCGRSPEEITLLAVSKTKPASAIAEAIDAGQRQFGENYVQEGVDKIRHFQELGVTGLEWHFIGPLQSNKSRLVAEHFDWCHTIDRLRIATRLNDQRPAELPLLTY
;
A
#
# COMPACT_ATOMS: atom_id res chain seq x y z
N MET A 1 22.31 -12.70 7.14
CA MET A 1 21.27 -12.43 6.14
C MET A 1 20.04 -12.00 6.90
N ASN A 2 19.65 -10.73 6.86
CA ASN A 2 18.43 -10.29 7.53
C ASN A 2 17.25 -10.63 6.64
N ASP A 3 16.59 -11.72 7.00
CA ASP A 3 15.32 -12.18 6.47
C ASP A 3 14.25 -11.05 6.58
N ILE A 4 13.47 -10.85 5.52
CA ILE A 4 12.37 -9.89 5.49
C ILE A 4 11.38 -10.18 6.63
N ALA A 5 11.13 -11.45 6.93
CA ALA A 5 10.26 -11.85 8.04
C ALA A 5 10.80 -11.37 9.39
N HIS A 6 12.11 -11.50 9.62
CA HIS A 6 12.75 -11.02 10.84
C HIS A 6 12.64 -9.50 10.99
N ASN A 7 12.88 -8.75 9.91
CA ASN A 7 12.77 -7.29 9.94
C ASN A 7 11.32 -6.85 10.20
N LEU A 8 10.33 -7.52 9.61
CA LEU A 8 8.90 -7.24 9.86
C LEU A 8 8.52 -7.50 11.31
N ALA A 9 8.96 -8.62 11.89
CA ALA A 9 8.74 -8.94 13.30
C ALA A 9 9.32 -7.85 14.21
N GLN A 10 10.59 -7.45 13.98
CA GLN A 10 11.23 -6.40 14.76
C GLN A 10 10.51 -5.04 14.68
N VAL A 11 9.97 -4.68 13.52
CA VAL A 11 9.22 -3.43 13.35
C VAL A 11 7.86 -3.50 14.06
N ARG A 12 7.16 -4.64 13.96
CA ARG A 12 5.88 -4.85 14.67
C ARG A 12 6.06 -4.78 16.18
N ASP A 13 7.13 -5.37 16.73
CA ASP A 13 7.44 -5.30 18.16
C ASP A 13 7.69 -3.85 18.61
N LYS A 14 8.43 -3.07 17.80
CA LYS A 14 8.67 -1.65 18.09
C LYS A 14 7.39 -0.83 18.08
N ILE A 15 6.48 -1.09 17.13
CA ILE A 15 5.17 -0.44 17.08
C ILE A 15 4.35 -0.78 18.32
N SER A 16 4.27 -2.06 18.68
CA SER A 16 3.53 -2.53 19.86
C SER A 16 4.06 -1.91 21.16
N ALA A 17 5.39 -1.89 21.34
CA ALA A 17 6.03 -1.26 22.49
C ALA A 17 5.80 0.26 22.53
N ALA A 18 5.79 0.94 21.37
CA ALA A 18 5.53 2.36 21.30
C ALA A 18 4.06 2.71 21.62
N ALA A 19 3.10 1.95 21.08
CA ALA A 19 1.68 2.13 21.35
C ALA A 19 1.36 1.90 22.84
N THR A 20 1.85 0.80 23.40
CA THR A 20 1.65 0.45 24.82
C THR A 20 2.23 1.54 25.74
N ARG A 21 3.42 2.08 25.42
CA ARG A 21 4.07 3.13 26.20
C ARG A 21 3.26 4.43 26.27
N CYS A 22 2.43 4.74 25.27
CA CYS A 22 1.55 5.90 25.27
C CYS A 22 0.08 5.57 25.58
N GLY A 23 -0.21 4.36 26.07
CA GLY A 23 -1.56 3.95 26.47
C GLY A 23 -2.52 3.70 25.30
N ARG A 24 -2.00 3.47 24.10
CA ARG A 24 -2.77 3.12 22.90
C ARG A 24 -2.71 1.63 22.63
N SER A 25 -3.73 1.09 21.98
CA SER A 25 -3.72 -0.28 21.48
C SER A 25 -2.80 -0.38 20.25
N PRO A 26 -1.91 -1.40 20.15
CA PRO A 26 -1.09 -1.63 18.95
C PRO A 26 -1.89 -1.74 17.65
N GLU A 27 -3.12 -2.25 17.74
CA GLU A 27 -4.04 -2.43 16.62
C GLU A 27 -4.50 -1.09 16.01
N GLU A 28 -4.38 0.03 16.75
CA GLU A 28 -4.63 1.37 16.22
C GLU A 28 -3.54 1.83 15.23
N ILE A 29 -2.41 1.12 15.15
CA ILE A 29 -1.27 1.49 14.32
C ILE A 29 -1.10 0.48 13.19
N THR A 30 -1.43 0.89 11.97
CA THR A 30 -1.21 0.06 10.77
C THR A 30 0.23 0.20 10.28
N LEU A 31 0.92 -0.93 10.12
CA LEU A 31 2.23 -0.99 9.47
C LEU A 31 2.06 -1.05 7.95
N LEU A 32 2.40 0.02 7.25
CA LEU A 32 2.46 0.06 5.79
C LEU A 32 3.88 -0.24 5.30
N ALA A 33 4.08 -1.37 4.62
CA ALA A 33 5.39 -1.76 4.08
C ALA A 33 5.67 -1.02 2.76
N VAL A 34 6.64 -0.10 2.76
CA VAL A 34 7.01 0.65 1.55
C VAL A 34 7.91 -0.19 0.65
N SER A 35 7.38 -0.59 -0.51
CA SER A 35 8.01 -1.56 -1.42
C SER A 35 8.56 -0.94 -2.71
N LYS A 36 8.56 0.39 -2.84
CA LYS A 36 9.18 1.09 -3.97
C LYS A 36 10.62 0.62 -4.20
N THR A 37 11.00 0.44 -5.46
CA THR A 37 12.28 -0.08 -5.94
C THR A 37 12.63 -1.51 -5.51
N LYS A 38 11.75 -2.21 -4.79
CA LYS A 38 11.94 -3.62 -4.41
C LYS A 38 11.29 -4.54 -5.45
N PRO A 39 11.93 -5.67 -5.80
CA PRO A 39 11.37 -6.63 -6.72
C PRO A 39 10.12 -7.30 -6.12
N ALA A 40 9.26 -7.86 -6.98
CA ALA A 40 8.08 -8.60 -6.54
C ALA A 40 8.44 -9.78 -5.60
N SER A 41 9.61 -10.39 -5.75
CA SER A 41 10.07 -11.46 -4.85
C SER A 41 10.19 -11.02 -3.39
N ALA A 42 10.69 -9.80 -3.15
CA ALA A 42 10.78 -9.25 -1.79
C ALA A 42 9.40 -8.95 -1.20
N ILE A 43 8.43 -8.58 -2.05
CA ILE A 43 7.04 -8.41 -1.63
C ILE A 43 6.41 -9.77 -1.33
N ALA A 44 6.70 -10.80 -2.12
CA ALA A 44 6.24 -12.17 -1.86
C ALA A 44 6.75 -12.70 -0.52
N GLU A 45 8.03 -12.48 -0.18
CA GLU A 45 8.57 -12.80 1.15
C GLU A 45 7.84 -12.05 2.28
N ALA A 46 7.52 -10.76 2.08
CA ALA A 46 6.75 -10.00 3.05
C ALA A 46 5.30 -10.52 3.19
N ILE A 47 4.67 -10.93 2.07
CA ILE A 47 3.34 -11.54 2.06
C ILE A 47 3.36 -12.86 2.82
N ASP A 48 4.37 -13.71 2.62
CA ASP A 48 4.52 -14.96 3.35
C ASP A 48 4.69 -14.72 4.86
N ALA A 49 5.43 -13.67 5.22
CA ALA A 49 5.55 -13.19 6.61
C ALA A 49 4.28 -12.50 7.16
N GLY A 50 3.16 -12.51 6.44
CA GLY A 50 1.87 -12.00 6.88
C GLY A 50 1.64 -10.49 6.66
N GLN A 51 2.51 -9.82 5.91
CA GLN A 51 2.26 -8.44 5.49
C GLN A 51 1.16 -8.40 4.41
N ARG A 52 0.25 -7.42 4.52
CA ARG A 52 -0.88 -7.28 3.58
C ARG A 52 -0.98 -5.88 2.98
N GLN A 53 -0.57 -4.85 3.72
CA GLN A 53 -0.55 -3.46 3.25
C GLN A 53 0.80 -3.05 2.65
N PHE A 54 0.79 -2.56 1.42
CA PHE A 54 1.99 -2.12 0.69
C PHE A 54 1.87 -0.70 0.15
N GLY A 55 2.96 0.07 0.28
CA GLY A 55 3.06 1.45 -0.16
C GLY A 55 3.97 1.61 -1.39
N GLU A 56 3.45 2.23 -2.45
CA GLU A 56 4.19 2.50 -3.69
C GLU A 56 4.22 3.99 -4.03
N ASN A 57 5.37 4.45 -4.55
CA ASN A 57 5.59 5.85 -4.93
C ASN A 57 5.41 6.09 -6.43
N TYR A 58 5.61 5.06 -7.25
CA TYR A 58 5.62 5.19 -8.71
C TYR A 58 4.46 4.40 -9.29
N VAL A 59 3.57 5.10 -10.02
CA VAL A 59 2.31 4.52 -10.49
C VAL A 59 2.52 3.27 -11.33
N GLN A 60 3.42 3.31 -12.33
CA GLN A 60 3.62 2.16 -13.22
C GLN A 60 4.20 0.96 -12.47
N GLU A 61 5.24 1.18 -11.66
CA GLU A 61 5.85 0.13 -10.84
C GLU A 61 4.82 -0.53 -9.92
N GLY A 62 3.98 0.28 -9.26
CA GLY A 62 2.93 -0.24 -8.38
C GLY A 62 1.86 -1.01 -9.14
N VAL A 63 1.38 -0.50 -10.29
CA VAL A 63 0.40 -1.21 -11.13
C VAL A 63 0.94 -2.56 -11.60
N ASP A 64 2.20 -2.60 -12.03
CA ASP A 64 2.82 -3.85 -12.49
C ASP A 64 2.90 -4.89 -11.35
N LYS A 65 3.21 -4.45 -10.12
CA LYS A 65 3.20 -5.31 -8.92
C LYS A 65 1.78 -5.77 -8.56
N ILE A 66 0.80 -4.87 -8.58
CA ILE A 66 -0.60 -5.19 -8.30
C ILE A 66 -1.08 -6.30 -9.25
N ARG A 67 -0.87 -6.10 -10.56
CA ARG A 67 -1.25 -7.09 -11.59
C ARG A 67 -0.52 -8.40 -11.38
N HIS A 68 0.78 -8.37 -11.11
CA HIS A 68 1.56 -9.57 -10.84
C HIS A 68 0.95 -10.43 -9.71
N PHE A 69 0.57 -9.82 -8.59
CA PHE A 69 -0.04 -10.57 -7.48
C PHE A 69 -1.49 -10.97 -7.73
N GLN A 70 -2.24 -10.18 -8.51
CA GLN A 70 -3.58 -10.56 -8.97
C GLN A 70 -3.54 -11.77 -9.91
N GLU A 71 -2.60 -11.80 -10.86
CA GLU A 71 -2.38 -12.93 -11.79
C GLU A 71 -1.95 -14.20 -11.06
N LEU A 72 -1.20 -14.07 -9.96
CA LEU A 72 -0.86 -15.17 -9.06
C LEU A 72 -2.03 -15.60 -8.14
N GLY A 73 -3.16 -14.92 -8.18
CA GLY A 73 -4.33 -15.22 -7.35
C GLY A 73 -4.17 -14.87 -5.88
N VAL A 74 -3.24 -13.99 -5.53
CA VAL A 74 -3.03 -13.55 -4.14
C VAL A 74 -4.14 -12.56 -3.76
N THR A 75 -4.92 -12.91 -2.76
CA THR A 75 -6.05 -12.10 -2.27
C THR A 75 -5.76 -11.43 -0.93
N GLY A 76 -6.49 -10.35 -0.62
CA GLY A 76 -6.42 -9.67 0.67
C GLY A 76 -5.20 -8.74 0.82
N LEU A 77 -4.62 -8.29 -0.28
CA LEU A 77 -3.60 -7.24 -0.29
C LEU A 77 -4.27 -5.88 -0.40
N GLU A 78 -3.69 -4.87 0.26
CA GLU A 78 -4.09 -3.47 0.13
C GLU A 78 -2.91 -2.65 -0.40
N TRP A 79 -3.16 -1.90 -1.46
CA TRP A 79 -2.16 -1.10 -2.14
C TRP A 79 -2.40 0.39 -1.94
N HIS A 80 -1.41 1.06 -1.37
CA HIS A 80 -1.45 2.47 -1.03
C HIS A 80 -0.50 3.26 -1.94
N PHE A 81 -1.05 4.22 -2.67
CA PHE A 81 -0.24 5.18 -3.40
C PHE A 81 0.20 6.30 -2.45
N ILE A 82 1.50 6.43 -2.24
CA ILE A 82 2.11 7.38 -1.28
C ILE A 82 3.12 8.34 -1.97
N GLY A 83 3.16 8.35 -3.30
CA GLY A 83 4.01 9.24 -4.10
C GLY A 83 3.27 10.48 -4.62
N PRO A 84 3.96 11.49 -5.15
CA PRO A 84 3.29 12.64 -5.76
C PRO A 84 2.48 12.22 -7.01
N LEU A 85 1.19 12.55 -7.04
CA LEU A 85 0.29 12.14 -8.13
C LEU A 85 0.22 13.18 -9.26
N GLN A 86 0.62 12.78 -10.45
CA GLN A 86 0.46 13.58 -11.67
C GLN A 86 -0.94 13.37 -12.27
N SER A 87 -1.57 14.44 -12.78
CA SER A 87 -2.94 14.40 -13.32
C SER A 87 -3.14 13.39 -14.47
N ASN A 88 -2.12 13.17 -15.30
CA ASN A 88 -2.15 12.21 -16.41
C ASN A 88 -2.08 10.74 -15.96
N LYS A 89 -1.65 10.47 -14.72
CA LYS A 89 -1.53 9.13 -14.15
C LYS A 89 -2.62 8.80 -13.12
N SER A 90 -3.51 9.75 -12.82
CA SER A 90 -4.64 9.56 -11.90
C SER A 90 -5.51 8.34 -12.23
N ARG A 91 -5.76 8.06 -13.51
CA ARG A 91 -6.60 6.92 -13.92
C ARG A 91 -6.03 5.58 -13.46
N LEU A 92 -4.74 5.37 -13.66
CA LEU A 92 -4.06 4.14 -13.24
C LEU A 92 -4.12 3.94 -11.73
N VAL A 93 -4.01 5.03 -10.95
CA VAL A 93 -4.20 4.96 -9.50
C VAL A 93 -5.65 4.62 -9.16
N ALA A 94 -6.60 5.26 -9.82
CA ALA A 94 -8.03 5.01 -9.62
C ALA A 94 -8.45 3.59 -10.00
N GLU A 95 -7.82 2.93 -10.96
CA GLU A 95 -8.20 1.58 -11.40
C GLU A 95 -7.54 0.47 -10.58
N HIS A 96 -6.39 0.72 -9.95
CA HIS A 96 -5.56 -0.36 -9.38
C HIS A 96 -5.28 -0.25 -7.88
N PHE A 97 -5.25 0.95 -7.30
CA PHE A 97 -4.89 1.14 -5.89
C PHE A 97 -6.14 1.16 -4.99
N ASP A 98 -5.96 0.85 -3.72
CA ASP A 98 -7.02 0.90 -2.70
C ASP A 98 -7.03 2.24 -1.97
N TRP A 99 -5.85 2.83 -1.79
CA TRP A 99 -5.65 4.08 -1.07
C TRP A 99 -4.79 5.08 -1.85
N CYS A 100 -5.05 6.38 -1.65
CA CYS A 100 -4.18 7.46 -2.13
C CYS A 100 -3.93 8.48 -1.02
N HIS A 101 -2.73 8.50 -0.45
CA HIS A 101 -2.40 9.32 0.72
C HIS A 101 -1.94 10.75 0.36
N THR A 102 -1.84 11.06 -0.93
CA THR A 102 -1.19 12.28 -1.43
C THR A 102 -2.16 13.20 -2.14
N ILE A 103 -3.38 13.29 -1.63
CA ILE A 103 -4.40 14.22 -2.14
C ILE A 103 -4.11 15.62 -1.60
N ASP A 104 -3.55 16.48 -2.44
CA ASP A 104 -3.19 17.86 -2.08
C ASP A 104 -4.15 18.90 -2.69
N ARG A 105 -4.98 18.51 -3.67
CA ARG A 105 -5.83 19.41 -4.46
C ARG A 105 -7.15 18.75 -4.82
N LEU A 106 -8.24 19.51 -4.72
CA LEU A 106 -9.59 19.05 -5.07
C LEU A 106 -9.67 18.46 -6.49
N ARG A 107 -8.99 19.08 -7.46
CA ARG A 107 -8.97 18.60 -8.85
C ARG A 107 -8.45 17.16 -8.98
N ILE A 108 -7.48 16.75 -8.17
CA ILE A 108 -6.96 15.37 -8.21
C ILE A 108 -7.95 14.41 -7.56
N ALA A 109 -8.55 14.78 -6.44
CA ALA A 109 -9.60 13.99 -5.78
C ALA A 109 -10.79 13.75 -6.73
N THR A 110 -11.30 14.80 -7.37
CA THR A 110 -12.41 14.69 -8.35
C THR A 110 -12.03 13.75 -9.49
N ARG A 111 -10.81 13.88 -10.05
CA ARG A 111 -10.37 12.99 -11.13
C ARG A 111 -10.29 11.53 -10.72
N LEU A 112 -9.79 11.25 -9.51
CA LEU A 112 -9.72 9.90 -8.98
C LEU A 112 -11.12 9.31 -8.80
N ASN A 113 -12.05 10.10 -8.24
CA ASN A 113 -13.45 9.73 -8.10
C ASN A 113 -14.09 9.41 -9.46
N ASP A 114 -13.96 10.30 -10.43
CA ASP A 114 -14.59 10.16 -11.76
C ASP A 114 -14.00 9.01 -12.59
N GLN A 115 -12.78 8.57 -12.27
CA GLN A 115 -12.06 7.52 -12.98
C GLN A 115 -12.09 6.17 -12.25
N ARG A 116 -12.64 6.11 -11.03
CA ARG A 116 -12.77 4.87 -10.26
C ARG A 116 -13.85 4.00 -10.92
N PRO A 117 -13.54 2.76 -11.34
CA PRO A 117 -14.56 1.82 -11.79
C PRO A 117 -15.62 1.60 -10.72
N ALA A 118 -16.90 1.58 -11.12
CA ALA A 118 -18.04 1.46 -10.19
C ALA A 118 -18.07 0.14 -9.40
N GLU A 119 -17.32 -0.86 -9.88
CA GLU A 119 -17.21 -2.20 -9.29
C GLU A 119 -16.25 -2.23 -8.09
N LEU A 120 -15.38 -1.23 -7.97
CA LEU A 120 -14.39 -1.15 -6.90
C LEU A 120 -14.91 -0.30 -5.73
N PRO A 121 -14.52 -0.63 -4.49
CA PRO A 121 -14.74 0.27 -3.36
C PRO A 121 -14.19 1.66 -3.64
N LEU A 122 -14.81 2.68 -3.04
CA LEU A 122 -14.30 4.05 -3.10
C LEU A 122 -12.86 4.08 -2.62
N LEU A 123 -12.03 4.89 -3.28
CA LEU A 123 -10.68 5.16 -2.80
C LEU A 123 -10.78 5.81 -1.43
N THR A 124 -10.09 5.24 -0.46
CA THR A 124 -9.95 5.89 0.84
C THR A 124 -8.72 6.81 0.79
N TYR A 125 -8.86 8.00 1.35
CA TYR A 125 -7.87 9.09 1.30
C TYR A 125 -7.65 9.68 2.69
#